data_AF-A0A7L4N4X6-F1
#
_entry.id   AF-A0A7L4N4X6-F1
#
_cell.length_a   1.000
_cell.length_b   1.000
_cell.length_c   1.000
_cell.angle_alpha   90.00
_cell.angle_beta   90.00
_cell.angle_gamma   90.00
#
_symmetry.space_group_name_H-M   'P 1'
#
loop_
_entity.id
_entity.type
_entity.pdbx_description
1 polymer ?
#
loop_
_entity_poly.entity_id
_entity_poly.type
_entity_poly.pdbx_seq_one_letter_code
_entity_poly.pdbx_strand_id
1 'polypeptide(L)'
;GAGGGVWGSPGPSPPAPSCVSIASCRDRFSVSGDTLTVSGVDYGDQGTFSCRAWTPLDAVEAEAQLRVVGRPGPVRELQVLELGERQVRLSWTPGDDHNSPVQ
;
A
#
# COMPACT_ATOMS: atom_id res chain seq x y z
N GLY A 1 11.55 -29.13 -48.17
CA GLY A 1 12.08 -27.90 -47.56
C GLY A 1 11.86 -27.99 -46.07
N ALA A 2 12.93 -28.02 -45.28
CA ALA A 2 12.87 -27.90 -43.83
C ALA A 2 13.42 -26.52 -43.46
N GLY A 3 12.56 -25.64 -42.96
CA GLY A 3 12.95 -24.31 -42.50
C GLY A 3 13.68 -24.42 -41.16
N GLY A 4 14.94 -23.98 -41.14
CA GLY A 4 15.69 -23.77 -39.90
C GLY A 4 15.39 -22.39 -39.35
N GLY A 5 14.67 -22.31 -38.23
CA GLY A 5 14.54 -21.09 -37.44
C GLY A 5 15.72 -20.96 -36.48
N VAL A 6 16.48 -19.87 -36.59
CA VAL A 6 17.52 -19.50 -35.62
C VAL A 6 16.82 -18.91 -34.40
N TRP A 7 16.96 -19.56 -33.25
CA TRP A 7 16.55 -18.99 -31.96
C TRP A 7 17.69 -18.10 -31.48
N GLY A 8 17.45 -16.79 -31.41
CA GLY A 8 18.39 -15.83 -30.84
C GLY A 8 18.63 -16.16 -29.36
N SER A 9 19.89 -16.07 -28.94
CA SER A 9 20.31 -16.29 -27.55
C SER A 9 19.55 -15.33 -26.62
N PRO A 10 19.17 -15.76 -25.40
CA PRO A 10 18.61 -14.85 -24.42
C PRO A 10 19.63 -13.74 -24.13
N GLY A 11 19.19 -12.48 -24.27
CA GLY A 11 20.02 -11.31 -24.01
C GLY A 11 20.53 -11.26 -22.57
N PRO A 12 21.55 -10.44 -22.29
CA PRO A 12 22.14 -10.33 -20.96
C PRO A 12 21.09 -9.95 -19.92
N SER A 13 21.10 -10.67 -18.80
CA SER A 13 20.26 -10.40 -17.64
C SER A 13 20.51 -8.96 -17.13
N PRO A 14 19.47 -8.20 -16.75
CA PRO A 14 19.65 -6.84 -16.25
C PRO A 14 20.45 -6.84 -14.93
N PRO A 15 21.29 -5.82 -14.68
CA PRO A 15 22.06 -5.72 -13.45
C PRO A 15 21.13 -5.58 -12.23
N ALA A 16 21.49 -6.24 -11.12
CA ALA A 16 20.76 -6.13 -9.87
C ALA A 16 20.84 -4.70 -9.30
N PRO A 17 19.73 -4.13 -8.77
CA PRO A 17 19.73 -2.77 -8.24
C PRO A 17 20.62 -2.66 -6.98
N SER A 18 21.44 -1.60 -6.93
CA SER A 18 22.31 -1.26 -5.79
C SER A 18 21.59 -0.43 -4.73
N CYS A 19 22.06 -0.55 -3.49
CA CYS A 19 21.36 -0.23 -2.23
C CYS A 19 20.75 1.18 -2.11
N VAL A 20 19.50 1.22 -1.61
CA VAL A 20 18.78 2.43 -1.19
C VAL A 20 18.99 2.62 0.32
N SER A 21 19.50 3.77 0.75
CA SER A 21 19.71 4.07 2.19
C SER A 21 18.69 5.09 2.70
N ILE A 22 17.80 4.65 3.60
CA ILE A 22 16.93 5.51 4.42
C ILE A 22 17.52 5.49 5.83
N ALA A 23 17.96 6.63 6.36
CA ALA A 23 18.43 6.76 7.73
C ALA A 23 17.32 7.36 8.61
N SER A 24 16.79 6.59 9.57
CA SER A 24 15.80 7.05 10.55
C SER A 24 16.07 6.42 11.93
N CYS A 25 15.99 7.21 13.01
CA CYS A 25 16.14 6.73 14.39
C CYS A 25 14.98 5.83 14.88
N ARG A 26 13.89 5.72 14.10
CA ARG A 26 12.87 4.67 14.22
C ARG A 26 12.82 3.95 12.89
N ASP A 27 13.16 2.67 12.87
CA ASP A 27 13.14 1.81 11.68
C ASP A 27 11.70 1.44 11.28
N ARG A 28 10.87 2.46 11.00
CA ARG A 28 9.55 2.27 10.41
C ARG A 28 9.66 1.91 8.94
N PHE A 29 10.71 2.39 8.28
CA PHE A 29 10.99 2.15 6.87
C PHE A 29 12.29 1.37 6.76
N SER A 30 12.25 0.19 6.15
CA SER A 30 13.44 -0.61 5.88
C SER A 30 13.46 -1.06 4.43
N VAL A 31 14.59 -0.90 3.75
CA VAL A 31 14.77 -1.38 2.37
C VAL A 31 15.71 -2.57 2.36
N SER A 32 15.30 -3.65 1.71
CA SER A 32 16.10 -4.86 1.51
C SER A 32 16.04 -5.25 0.03
N GLY A 33 17.13 -4.99 -0.69
CA GLY A 33 17.19 -5.23 -2.14
C GLY A 33 16.18 -4.37 -2.89
N ASP A 34 15.18 -5.01 -3.49
CA ASP A 34 14.05 -4.42 -4.23
C ASP A 34 12.80 -4.18 -3.36
N THR A 35 12.84 -4.55 -2.08
CA THR A 35 11.68 -4.55 -1.19
C THR A 35 11.75 -3.39 -0.18
N LEU A 36 10.74 -2.51 -0.19
CA LEU A 36 10.50 -1.51 0.87
C LEU A 36 9.46 -2.07 1.85
N THR A 37 9.82 -2.11 3.13
CA THR A 37 8.90 -2.46 4.22
C THR A 37 8.56 -1.22 5.03
N VAL A 38 7.27 -0.99 5.26
CA VAL A 38 6.74 0.05 6.14
C VAL A 38 6.07 -0.64 7.33
N SER A 39 6.60 -0.46 8.53
CA SER A 39 6.06 -1.07 9.76
C SER A 39 5.13 -0.10 10.49
N GLY A 40 4.03 -0.63 11.00
CA GLY A 40 3.00 0.16 11.70
C GLY A 40 2.33 1.19 10.79
N VAL A 41 1.91 0.75 9.60
CA VAL A 41 1.26 1.60 8.58
C VAL A 41 0.01 2.29 9.15
N ASP A 42 -0.07 3.61 8.97
CA ASP A 42 -1.25 4.43 9.30
C ASP A 42 -1.75 5.20 8.05
N TYR A 43 -2.96 5.77 8.12
CA TYR A 43 -3.52 6.63 7.08
C TYR A 43 -2.60 7.76 6.60
N GLY A 44 -1.72 8.28 7.46
CA GLY A 44 -0.70 9.28 7.12
C GLY A 44 0.42 8.74 6.22
N ASP A 45 0.62 7.42 6.16
CA ASP A 45 1.59 6.79 5.26
C ASP A 45 1.01 6.57 3.84
N GLN A 46 -0.27 6.91 3.61
CA GLN A 46 -0.89 6.82 2.28
C GLN A 46 -0.24 7.78 1.29
N GLY A 47 -0.07 7.33 0.05
CA GLY A 47 0.51 8.15 -1.01
C GLY A 47 1.13 7.33 -2.13
N THR A 48 1.83 8.02 -3.02
CA THR A 48 2.60 7.38 -4.10
C THR A 48 4.03 7.15 -3.63
N PHE A 49 4.45 5.89 -3.63
CA PHE A 49 5.83 5.49 -3.38
C PHE A 49 6.54 5.32 -4.72
N SER A 50 7.73 5.90 -4.83
CA SER A 50 8.58 5.75 -6.00
C SER A 50 9.83 4.94 -5.66
N CYS A 51 10.12 3.94 -6.48
CA CYS A 51 11.39 3.22 -6.50
C CYS A 51 12.21 3.72 -7.68
N ARG A 52 13.41 4.22 -7.39
CA ARG A 52 14.33 4.68 -8.42
C ARG A 52 15.61 3.88 -8.39
N ALA A 53 15.89 3.17 -9.48
CA ALA A 53 17.10 2.40 -9.68
C ALA A 53 18.04 3.18 -10.62
N TRP A 54 19.33 3.21 -10.29
CA TRP A 54 20.30 4.04 -10.98
C TRP A 54 21.56 3.25 -11.31
N THR A 55 22.17 3.58 -12.43
CA THR A 55 23.48 3.13 -12.87
C THR A 55 24.33 4.38 -13.14
N PRO A 56 25.65 4.26 -13.34
CA PRO A 56 26.48 5.40 -13.73
C PRO A 56 26.07 6.07 -15.05
N LEU A 57 25.27 5.38 -15.88
CA LEU A 57 24.88 5.84 -17.22
C LEU A 57 23.42 6.33 -17.29
N ASP A 58 22.51 5.74 -16.50
CA ASP A 58 21.07 6.03 -16.56
C ASP A 58 20.33 5.66 -15.26
N ALA A 59 19.11 6.15 -15.09
CA ALA A 59 18.20 5.80 -14.01
C ALA A 59 16.77 5.55 -14.50
N VAL A 60 16.13 4.56 -13.89
CA VAL A 60 14.74 4.20 -14.15
C VAL A 60 13.91 4.37 -12.88
N GLU A 61 12.66 4.75 -13.04
CA GLU A 61 11.72 5.04 -11.95
C GLU A 61 10.44 4.23 -12.12
N ALA A 62 9.93 3.71 -11.00
CA ALA A 62 8.67 2.97 -10.94
C ALA A 62 7.85 3.44 -9.74
N GLU A 63 6.55 3.60 -9.92
CA GLU A 63 5.65 4.12 -8.89
C GLU A 63 4.62 3.06 -8.44
N ALA A 64 4.25 3.12 -7.16
CA ALA A 64 3.18 2.32 -6.58
C ALA A 64 2.33 3.18 -5.62
N GLN A 65 1.01 3.00 -5.63
CA GLN A 65 0.12 3.72 -4.73
C GLN A 65 -0.19 2.89 -3.48
N LEU A 66 0.15 3.42 -2.30
CA LEU A 66 -0.23 2.83 -1.02
C LEU A 66 -1.54 3.45 -0.54
N ARG A 67 -2.57 2.62 -0.44
CA ARG A 67 -3.86 2.96 0.14
C ARG A 67 -4.08 2.15 1.40
N VAL A 68 -4.39 2.84 2.51
CA VAL A 68 -4.62 2.22 3.81
C VAL A 68 -6.11 2.10 4.01
N VAL A 69 -6.58 0.86 4.14
CA VAL A 69 -7.96 0.54 4.45
C VAL A 69 -8.03 0.04 5.89
N GLY A 70 -9.03 0.52 6.64
CA GLY A 70 -9.28 0.10 8.01
C GLY A 70 -10.76 -0.11 8.26
N ARG A 71 -11.11 -0.64 9.43
CA ARG A 71 -12.52 -0.75 9.83
C ARG A 71 -13.12 0.65 9.95
N PRO A 72 -14.42 0.86 9.65
CA PRO A 72 -15.06 2.13 9.92
C PRO A 72 -14.84 2.57 11.37
N GLY A 73 -14.71 3.88 11.58
CA GLY A 73 -14.60 4.47 12.89
C GLY A 73 -15.82 4.15 13.75
N PRO A 74 -15.71 4.30 15.08
CA PRO A 74 -16.84 4.09 15.97
C PRO A 74 -17.99 5.01 15.60
N VAL A 75 -19.21 4.49 15.67
CA VAL A 75 -20.42 5.31 15.53
C VAL A 75 -20.45 6.36 16.63
N ARG A 76 -20.94 7.55 16.28
CA ARG A 76 -21.07 8.69 17.19
C ARG A 76 -22.54 8.90 17.53
N GLU A 77 -22.79 9.66 18.60
CA GLU A 77 -24.14 10.14 18.93
C GLU A 77 -25.18 9.03 19.04
N LEU A 78 -24.81 7.88 19.62
CA LEU A 78 -25.74 6.78 19.86
C LEU A 78 -26.84 7.24 20.83
N GLN A 79 -28.06 7.27 20.32
CA GLN A 79 -29.25 7.69 21.05
C GLN A 79 -30.33 6.63 20.96
N VAL A 80 -31.02 6.45 22.08
CA VAL A 80 -32.23 5.62 22.14
C VAL A 80 -33.41 6.53 21.84
N LEU A 81 -34.05 6.31 20.69
CA LEU A 81 -35.24 7.06 20.28
C LEU A 81 -36.50 6.52 20.95
N GLU A 82 -36.65 5.20 21.00
CA GLU A 82 -37.86 4.54 21.51
C GLU A 82 -37.49 3.23 22.23
N LEU A 83 -38.15 2.98 23.38
CA LEU A 83 -38.05 1.75 24.16
C LEU A 83 -39.46 1.15 24.29
N GLY A 84 -39.70 0.04 23.58
CA GLY A 84 -40.88 -0.80 23.76
C GLY A 84 -40.56 -2.04 24.61
N GLU A 85 -41.59 -2.78 25.02
CA GLU A 85 -41.43 -3.99 25.86
C GLU A 85 -40.53 -5.07 25.24
N ARG A 86 -40.39 -5.09 23.91
CA ARG A 86 -39.55 -6.03 23.15
C ARG A 86 -38.80 -5.41 21.96
N GLN A 87 -38.81 -4.08 21.84
CA GLN A 87 -38.17 -3.40 20.71
C GLN A 87 -37.46 -2.14 21.18
N VAL A 88 -36.31 -1.84 20.57
CA VAL A 88 -35.60 -0.59 20.79
C VAL A 88 -35.33 0.05 19.43
N ARG A 89 -35.57 1.36 19.33
CA ARG A 89 -35.18 2.17 18.18
C ARG A 89 -33.97 3.01 18.55
N LEU A 90 -32.91 2.87 17.77
CA LEU A 90 -31.65 3.58 17.95
C LEU A 90 -31.43 4.56 16.79
N SER A 91 -30.72 5.64 17.09
CA SER A 91 -30.17 6.57 16.11
C SER A 91 -28.69 6.76 16.40
N TRP A 92 -27.87 6.83 15.37
CA TRP A 92 -26.44 7.08 15.50
C TRP A 92 -25.92 7.73 14.22
N THR A 93 -24.78 8.41 14.35
CA THR A 93 -24.04 9.01 13.23
C THR A 93 -22.90 8.06 12.84
N PRO A 94 -22.74 7.70 11.55
CA PRO A 94 -21.61 6.88 11.09
C PRO A 94 -20.25 7.46 11.47
N GLY A 95 -19.31 6.59 11.80
CA GLY A 95 -17.90 6.96 11.99
C GLY A 95 -17.19 7.16 10.66
N ASP A 96 -15.88 7.43 10.71
CA ASP A 96 -15.10 7.64 9.48
C ASP A 96 -14.98 6.33 8.69
N ASP A 97 -15.27 6.35 7.39
CA ASP A 97 -15.33 5.13 6.58
C ASP A 97 -13.97 4.39 6.47
N HIS A 98 -12.86 5.08 6.78
CA HIS A 98 -11.51 4.52 6.76
C HIS A 98 -11.17 3.77 5.46
N ASN A 99 -11.63 4.31 4.32
CA ASN A 99 -11.49 3.72 3.00
C ASN A 99 -12.14 2.32 2.84
N SER A 100 -13.01 1.91 3.76
CA SER A 100 -13.77 0.66 3.71
C SER A 100 -15.26 0.92 3.48
N PRO A 101 -15.97 0.08 2.71
CA PRO A 101 -17.42 0.16 2.63
C PRO A 101 -18.04 -0.24 3.97
N VAL A 102 -18.98 0.57 4.46
CA VAL A 102 -19.85 0.20 5.59
C VAL A 102 -20.89 -0.80 5.07
N GLN A 103 -20.94 -2.01 5.64
CA GLN A 103 -21.88 -3.07 5.26
C GLN A 103 -22.84 -3.41 6.41
#